data_AF-A0A2J6J5Q5-F1
#
_entry.id   AF-A0A2J6J5Q5-F1
#
_cell.length_a   1.000
_cell.length_b   1.000
_cell.length_c   1.000
_cell.angle_alpha   90.00
_cell.angle_beta   90.00
_cell.angle_gamma   90.00
#
_symmetry.space_group_name_H-M   'P 1'
#
loop_
_entity.id
_entity.type
_entity.pdbx_description
1 polymer ?
#
loop_
_entity_poly.entity_id
_entity_poly.type
_entity_poly.pdbx_seq_one_letter_code
_entity_poly.pdbx_strand_id
1 'polypeptide(L)' 'DSYQFELKHKAIIDRFGRYPHRNDILGRHSTAEEIEFLKQPGSSF' A
#
# COMPACT_ATOMS: atom_id res chain seq x y z
N ASP A 1 -13.60 11.52 10.31
CA ASP A 1 -12.82 11.14 9.11
C ASP A 1 -12.26 9.71 9.06
N SER A 2 -12.78 8.74 9.82
CA SER A 2 -12.40 7.32 9.65
C SER A 2 -12.83 6.76 8.28
N TYR A 3 -14.00 7.12 7.78
CA TYR A 3 -14.51 6.59 6.51
C TYR A 3 -13.60 6.88 5.31
N GLN A 4 -13.08 8.10 5.20
CA GLN A 4 -12.16 8.47 4.12
C GLN A 4 -10.82 7.71 4.21
N PHE A 5 -10.40 7.39 5.43
CA PHE A 5 -9.21 6.59 5.68
C PHE A 5 -9.41 5.14 5.23
N GLU A 6 -10.56 4.54 5.54
CA GLU A 6 -10.91 3.18 5.10
C GLU A 6 -11.00 3.09 3.57
N LEU A 7 -11.51 4.12 2.89
CA LEU A 7 -11.52 4.15 1.42
C LEU A 7 -10.12 4.10 0.81
N LYS A 8 -9.15 4.80 1.42
CA LYS A 8 -7.74 4.74 0.98
C LYS A 8 -7.13 3.35 1.22
N HIS A 9 -7.42 2.71 2.36
CA HIS A 9 -6.99 1.33 2.61
C HIS A 9 -7.56 0.36 1.57
N LYS A 10 -8.86 0.48 1.31
CA LYS A 10 -9.54 -0.33 0.30
C LYS A 10 -8.90 -0.16 -1.07
N ALA A 11 -8.59 1.07 -1.48
CA ALA A 11 -7.95 1.31 -2.78
C ALA A 11 -6.57 0.63 -2.91
N ILE A 12 -5.79 0.57 -1.84
CA ILE A 12 -4.50 -0.16 -1.82
C ILE A 12 -4.73 -1.66 -1.99
N ILE A 13 -5.69 -2.24 -1.25
CA ILE A 13 -6.03 -3.66 -1.34
C ILE A 13 -6.63 -4.00 -2.71
N ASP A 14 -7.51 -3.17 -3.25
CA ASP A 14 -8.11 -3.38 -4.58
C ASP A 14 -7.02 -3.39 -5.68
N ARG A 15 -5.99 -2.53 -5.55
CA ARG A 15 -4.92 -2.41 -6.54
C ARG A 15 -3.86 -3.51 -6.42
N PHE A 16 -3.40 -3.79 -5.21
CA PHE A 16 -2.22 -4.65 -4.98
C PHE A 16 -2.57 -6.01 -4.36
N GLY A 17 -3.80 -6.20 -3.87
CA GLY A 17 -4.22 -7.39 -3.11
C GLY A 17 -3.58 -7.51 -1.72
N ARG A 18 -2.74 -6.54 -1.32
CA ARG A 18 -1.96 -6.51 -0.08
C ARG A 18 -1.51 -5.09 0.22
N TYR A 19 -0.86 -4.89 1.36
CA TYR A 19 -0.25 -3.61 1.74
C TYR A 19 1.25 -3.59 1.39
N PRO A 20 1.69 -2.85 0.36
CA PRO A 20 3.09 -2.87 -0.09
C PRO A 20 4.10 -2.43 0.98
N HIS A 21 3.70 -1.52 1.89
CA HIS A 21 4.57 -1.05 2.97
C HIS A 21 4.89 -2.14 4.01
N ARG A 22 4.18 -3.27 4.00
CA ARG A 22 4.45 -4.44 4.87
C ARG A 22 5.28 -5.51 4.17
N ASN A 23 5.69 -5.30 2.92
CA ASN A 23 6.39 -6.34 2.17
C ASN A 23 7.72 -6.73 2.84
N ASP A 24 8.52 -5.75 3.25
CA ASP A 24 9.84 -5.96 3.84
C ASP A 24 9.78 -6.75 5.16
N ILE A 25 8.94 -6.31 6.11
CA ILE A 25 8.78 -7.00 7.41
C ILE A 25 8.17 -8.39 7.28
N LEU A 26 7.45 -8.68 6.19
CA LEU A 26 6.88 -9.99 5.90
C LEU A 26 7.75 -10.85 4.96
N GLY A 27 8.96 -10.38 4.62
CA GLY A 27 9.90 -11.11 3.74
C GLY A 27 9.42 -11.26 2.30
N ARG A 28 8.58 -10.34 1.80
CA ARG A 28 8.04 -10.35 0.44
C ARG A 28 8.82 -9.40 -0.46
N HIS A 29 9.07 -9.81 -1.70
CA HIS A 29 9.60 -8.90 -2.71
C HIS A 29 8.48 -8.01 -3.27
N SER A 30 8.73 -6.70 -3.30
CA SER A 30 7.86 -5.73 -3.95
C SER A 30 8.00 -5.78 -5.47
N THR A 31 6.89 -5.63 -6.19
CA THR A 31 6.89 -5.43 -7.64
C THR A 31 7.38 -4.02 -7.99
N ALA A 32 7.71 -3.78 -9.27
CA ALA A 32 8.10 -2.44 -9.73
C ALA A 32 7.00 -1.40 -9.46
N GLU A 33 5.73 -1.77 -9.66
CA GLU A 33 4.59 -0.88 -9.40
C GLU A 33 4.44 -0.56 -7.90
N GLU A 34 4.62 -1.56 -7.05
CA GLU A 34 4.61 -1.37 -5.59
C GLU A 34 5.76 -0.46 -5.15
N ILE A 35 6.95 -0.58 -5.74
CA ILE A 35 8.09 0.29 -5.46
C ILE A 35 7.80 1.74 -5.85
N GLU A 36 7.23 1.98 -7.04
CA GLU A 36 6.86 3.33 -7.45
C GLU A 36 5.75 3.92 -6.58
N PHE A 37 4.77 3.10 -6.17
CA PHE A 37 3.74 3.51 -5.23
C PHE A 37 4.33 3.94 -3.88
N LEU A 38 5.29 3.17 -3.34
CA LEU A 38 5.93 3.46 -2.05
C LEU A 38 6.69 4.78 -2.04
N LYS A 39 7.16 5.27 -3.20
CA LYS A 39 7.83 6.57 -3.33
C LYS A 39 6.87 7.77 -3.26
N GLN A 40 5.57 7.55 -3.44
CA GLN A 40 4.58 8.63 -3.44
C GLN A 40 4.20 9.06 -2.02
N PRO A 41 3.86 10.33 -1.78
CA PRO A 41 3.35 10.77 -0.49
C PRO A 41 2.02 10.08 -0.16
N GLY A 42 1.85 9.67 1.10
CA GLY A 42 0.65 8.96 1.55
C GLY A 42 0.61 7.48 1.11
N SER A 43 1.75 6.88 0.77
CA SER A 43 1.89 5.44 0.51
C SER A 43 1.95 4.59 1.79
N SER A 44 2.13 5.25 2.93
CA SER A 44 2.07 4.69 4.28
C SER A 44 1.18 5.55 5.18
N PHE A 45 0.30 4.88 5.92
CA PHE A 45 -0.59 5.47 6.91
C PHE A 45 -1.17 4.35 7.79
#